data_AF-A0A2A3Y9J4-F1
#
_entry.id   AF-A0A2A3Y9J4-F1
#
_cell.length_a   1.000
_cell.length_b   1.000
_cell.length_c   1.000
_cell.angle_alpha   90.00
_cell.angle_beta   90.00
_cell.angle_gamma   90.00
#
_symmetry.space_group_name_H-M   'P 1'
#
loop_
_entity.id
_entity.type
_entity.pdbx_description
1 polymer ?
#
loop_
_entity_poly.entity_id
_entity_poly.type
_entity_poly.pdbx_seq_one_letter_code
_entity_poly.pdbx_strand_id
1 'polypeptide(L)'
;MNQASPDSVSHTYIVTVTATYTAQMEQVVSSLESSGLRVNKVLNTLGQVIGHGNEQLRGQLEQIEGVQSVDEDKVYRLPSPKDPLQ
;
A
#
# COMPACT_ATOMS: atom_id res chain seq x y z
N MET A 1 -24.12 20.27 0.28
CA MET A 1 -22.92 19.73 0.98
C MET A 1 -22.32 18.67 0.08
N ASN A 2 -21.04 18.84 -0.30
CA ASN A 2 -20.34 17.98 -1.25
C ASN A 2 -20.23 16.54 -0.72
N GLN A 3 -20.80 15.59 -1.47
CA GLN A 3 -20.48 14.18 -1.29
C GLN A 3 -19.18 13.94 -2.06
N ALA A 4 -18.07 13.75 -1.34
CA ALA A 4 -16.89 13.15 -1.94
C ALA A 4 -17.26 11.72 -2.34
N SER A 5 -17.12 11.38 -3.62
CA SER A 5 -17.35 10.01 -4.09
C SER A 5 -16.44 9.05 -3.29
N PRO A 6 -16.95 7.91 -2.79
CA PRO A 6 -16.14 6.95 -2.05
C PRO A 6 -14.92 6.45 -2.84
N ASP A 7 -14.95 6.57 -4.17
CA ASP A 7 -13.85 6.22 -5.09
C ASP A 7 -12.63 7.16 -5.04
N SER A 8 -12.67 8.25 -4.25
CA SER A 8 -11.58 9.24 -4.15
C SER A 8 -10.70 9.08 -2.91
N VAL A 9 -10.96 8.09 -2.05
CA VAL A 9 -10.12 7.84 -0.86
C VAL A 9 -8.83 7.17 -1.31
N SER A 10 -7.70 7.82 -1.05
CA SER A 10 -6.38 7.24 -1.28
C SER A 10 -5.93 6.48 -0.05
N HIS A 11 -5.64 5.20 -0.22
CA HIS A 11 -5.13 4.30 0.80
C HIS A 11 -3.61 4.24 0.71
N THR A 12 -2.94 4.11 1.86
CA THR A 12 -1.51 3.85 1.93
C THR A 12 -1.30 2.34 1.96
N TYR A 13 -0.41 1.85 1.10
CA TYR A 13 -0.01 0.46 1.02
C TYR A 13 1.46 0.29 1.36
N ILE A 14 1.76 -0.76 2.10
CA ILE A 14 3.10 -1.27 2.38
C ILE A 14 3.21 -2.60 1.63
N VAL A 15 4.02 -2.61 0.58
CA VAL A 15 4.25 -3.79 -0.26
C VAL A 15 5.56 -4.44 0.17
N THR A 16 5.50 -5.70 0.57
CA THR A 16 6.69 -6.50 0.88
C THR A 16 7.09 -7.30 -0.34
N VAL A 17 8.35 -7.20 -0.76
CA VAL A 17 8.95 -7.89 -1.89
C VAL A 17 9.66 -9.14 -1.39
N THR A 18 9.54 -10.25 -2.12
CA THR A 18 10.20 -11.50 -1.73
C THR A 18 11.73 -11.34 -1.73
N ALA A 19 12.42 -12.07 -0.85
CA ALA A 19 13.88 -12.05 -0.77
C ALA A 19 14.57 -12.43 -2.09
N THR A 20 13.92 -13.27 -2.92
CA THR A 20 14.42 -13.68 -4.23
C THR A 20 14.42 -12.53 -5.25
N TYR A 21 13.56 -11.53 -5.05
CA TYR A 21 13.40 -10.37 -5.95
C TYR A 21 14.06 -9.10 -5.42
N THR A 22 14.72 -9.12 -4.26
CA THR A 22 15.36 -7.92 -3.69
C THR A 22 16.48 -7.37 -4.57
N ALA A 23 17.18 -8.22 -5.32
CA ALA A 23 18.18 -7.79 -6.32
C ALA A 23 17.54 -7.14 -7.58
N GLN A 24 16.24 -7.35 -7.79
CA GLN A 24 15.46 -6.85 -8.92
C GLN A 24 14.42 -5.81 -8.45
N MET A 25 14.69 -5.14 -7.33
CA MET A 25 13.76 -4.22 -6.68
C MET A 25 13.26 -3.13 -7.64
N GLU A 26 14.13 -2.57 -8.48
CA GLU A 26 13.75 -1.54 -9.46
C GLU A 26 12.69 -2.04 -10.45
N GLN A 27 12.80 -3.29 -10.90
CA GLN A 27 11.82 -3.91 -11.79
C GLN A 27 10.47 -4.09 -11.09
N VAL A 28 10.49 -4.52 -9.83
CA VAL A 28 9.25 -4.65 -9.02
C VAL A 28 8.61 -3.28 -8.80
N VAL A 29 9.39 -2.25 -8.48
CA VAL A 29 8.91 -0.86 -8.32
C VAL A 29 8.26 -0.35 -9.60
N SER A 30 8.88 -0.55 -10.76
CA SER A 30 8.27 -0.16 -12.05
C SER A 30 6.95 -0.87 -12.33
N SER A 31 6.84 -2.16 -11.97
CA SER A 31 5.58 -2.91 -12.08
C SER A 31 4.50 -2.35 -11.15
N LEU A 32 4.86 -2.02 -9.91
CA LEU A 32 3.94 -1.41 -8.94
C LEU A 32 3.40 -0.06 -9.44
N GLU A 33 4.28 0.80 -9.98
CA GLU A 33 3.89 2.08 -10.57
C GLU A 33 3.00 1.92 -11.79
N SER A 34 3.31 0.94 -12.65
CA SER A 34 2.52 0.61 -13.84
C SER A 34 1.12 0.10 -13.50
N SER A 35 0.96 -0.56 -12.35
CA SER A 35 -0.36 -0.94 -11.81
C SER A 35 -1.13 0.23 -11.20
N GLY A 36 -0.52 1.40 -11.06
CA GLY A 36 -1.15 2.61 -10.55
C GLY A 36 -0.80 2.96 -9.11
N LEU A 37 0.14 2.26 -8.48
CA LEU A 37 0.66 2.66 -7.17
C LEU A 37 1.52 3.92 -7.34
N ARG A 38 1.19 4.99 -6.61
CA ARG A 38 2.08 6.14 -6.50
C ARG A 38 3.09 5.86 -5.41
N VAL A 39 4.30 5.45 -5.80
CA VAL A 39 5.38 5.14 -4.87
C VAL A 39 5.83 6.40 -4.14
N ASN A 40 5.86 6.33 -2.81
CA ASN A 40 6.33 7.39 -1.93
C ASN A 40 7.76 7.08 -1.46
N LYS A 41 8.00 5.83 -1.04
CA LYS A 41 9.29 5.43 -0.47
C LYS A 41 9.63 3.99 -0.80
N VAL A 42 10.90 3.75 -1.12
CA VAL A 42 11.46 2.41 -1.25
C VAL A 42 12.45 2.18 -0.11
N LEU A 43 12.24 1.10 0.65
CA LEU A 43 13.06 0.65 1.76
C LEU A 43 13.83 -0.61 1.32
N ASN A 44 14.84 -0.42 0.47
CA ASN A 44 15.60 -1.50 -0.18
C ASN A 44 16.08 -2.59 0.78
N THR A 45 16.67 -2.20 1.92
CA THR A 45 17.19 -3.15 2.92
C THR A 45 16.10 -4.01 3.55
N LEU A 46 14.88 -3.50 3.67
CA LEU A 46 13.74 -4.21 4.25
C LEU A 46 12.91 -4.94 3.20
N GLY A 47 13.21 -4.77 1.91
CA GLY A 47 12.39 -5.32 0.84
C GLY A 47 10.99 -4.68 0.78
N GLN A 48 10.83 -3.41 1.17
CA GLN A 48 9.52 -2.78 1.26
C GLN A 48 9.35 -1.57 0.32
N VAL A 49 8.17 -1.43 -0.24
CA VAL A 49 7.73 -0.26 -1.02
C VAL A 49 6.49 0.32 -0.38
N ILE A 50 6.52 1.60 -0.05
CA ILE A 50 5.38 2.34 0.51
C ILE A 50 4.83 3.24 -0.59
N GLY A 51 3.53 3.17 -0.83
CA GLY A 51 2.87 4.00 -1.84
C GLY A 51 1.40 4.21 -1.55
N HIS A 52 0.75 4.97 -2.42
CA HIS A 52 -0.66 5.32 -2.29
C HIS A 52 -1.46 4.94 -3.54
N GLY A 53 -2.69 4.46 -3.34
CA GLY A 53 -3.59 4.06 -4.42
C GLY A 53 -5.05 4.03 -3.99
N ASN A 54 -5.94 3.57 -4.86
CA ASN A 54 -7.34 3.35 -4.52
C ASN A 54 -7.55 1.96 -3.88
N GLU A 55 -8.72 1.71 -3.30
CA GLU A 55 -9.03 0.44 -2.61
C GLU A 55 -8.87 -0.79 -3.52
N GLN A 56 -9.24 -0.67 -4.80
CA GLN A 56 -9.18 -1.74 -5.78
C GLN A 56 -7.74 -2.15 -6.15
N LEU A 57 -6.76 -1.26 -5.88
CA LEU A 57 -5.36 -1.48 -6.25
C LEU A 57 -4.75 -2.65 -5.49
N ARG A 58 -5.15 -2.87 -4.23
CA ARG A 58 -4.54 -3.93 -3.38
C ARG A 58 -4.50 -5.28 -4.08
N GLY A 59 -5.64 -5.73 -4.61
CA GLY A 59 -5.73 -7.05 -5.26
C GLY A 59 -4.86 -7.14 -6.51
N GLN A 60 -4.62 -6.02 -7.21
CA GLN A 60 -3.73 -5.99 -8.37
C GLN A 60 -2.26 -6.09 -7.96
N LEU A 61 -1.88 -5.40 -6.88
CA LEU A 61 -0.51 -5.43 -6.34
C LEU A 61 -0.12 -6.83 -5.85
N GLU A 62 -1.06 -7.57 -5.24
CA GLU A 62 -0.83 -8.93 -4.77
C GLU A 62 -0.54 -9.93 -5.91
N GLN A 63 -0.87 -9.60 -7.16
CA GLN A 63 -0.61 -10.45 -8.34
C GLN A 63 0.73 -10.13 -9.03
N ILE A 64 1.44 -9.09 -8.61
CA ILE A 64 2.71 -8.70 -9.23
C ILE A 64 3.80 -9.71 -8.83
N GLU A 65 4.53 -10.17 -9.83
CA GLU A 65 5.67 -11.06 -9.62
C GLU A 65 6.72 -10.40 -8.71
N GLY A 66 7.14 -11.13 -7.69
CA GLY A 66 8.07 -10.62 -6.68
C GLY A 66 7.39 -9.95 -5.48
N VAL A 67 6.08 -9.72 -5.49
CA VAL A 67 5.34 -9.29 -4.29
C VAL A 67 5.05 -10.49 -3.39
N GLN A 68 5.40 -10.34 -2.11
CA GLN A 68 5.11 -11.31 -1.04
C GLN A 68 3.82 -10.96 -0.30
N SER A 69 3.63 -9.69 0.04
CA SER A 69 2.45 -9.20 0.75
C SER A 69 2.12 -7.76 0.36
N VAL A 70 0.84 -7.40 0.52
CA VAL A 70 0.36 -6.03 0.40
C VAL A 70 -0.49 -5.72 1.62
N ASP A 71 0.03 -4.84 2.46
CA ASP A 71 -0.59 -4.45 3.71
C ASP A 71 -1.13 -3.02 3.56
N GLU A 72 -2.39 -2.81 3.93
CA GLU A 72 -2.97 -1.48 4.00
C GLU A 72 -2.61 -0.84 5.34
N ASP A 73 -2.00 0.35 5.31
CA ASP A 73 -1.73 1.12 6.52
C ASP A 73 -3.04 1.73 7.04
N LYS A 74 -3.68 0.99 7.95
CA LYS A 74 -4.89 1.42 8.64
C LYS A 74 -4.51 2.19 9.89
N VAL A 75 -4.81 3.49 9.88
CA VAL A 75 -4.71 4.33 11.07
C VAL A 75 -5.86 3.98 12.03
N TYR A 76 -5.59 3.06 12.96
CA TYR A 76 -6.47 2.86 14.10
C TYR A 76 -6.27 4.01 15.08
N ARG A 77 -7.30 4.84 15.27
CA ARG A 77 -7.33 5.78 16.38
C ARG A 77 -7.85 5.08 17.62
N LEU A 78 -7.13 5.23 18.72
CA LEU A 78 -7.69 4.94 20.02
C LEU A 78 -8.93 5.82 20.23
N PRO A 79 -10.03 5.27 20.75
CA PRO A 79 -11.15 6.09 21.19
C PRO A 79 -10.65 7.13 22.21
N SER A 80 -11.22 8.32 22.17
CA SER A 80 -10.96 9.32 23.19
C SER A 80 -11.39 8.76 24.55
N PRO A 81 -10.78 9.17 25.68
CA PRO A 81 -11.16 8.67 27.01
C PRO A 81 -12.64 8.91 27.39
N LYS A 82 -13.34 9.76 26.63
CA LYS A 82 -14.76 10.11 26.80
C LYS A 82 -15.69 9.32 25.87
N ASP A 83 -15.13 8.61 24.90
CA ASP A 83 -15.93 7.79 23.99
C ASP A 83 -16.39 6.53 24.76
N PRO A 84 -17.66 6.14 24.66
CA PRO A 84 -18.12 4.90 25.25
C PRO A 84 -17.35 3.72 24.64
N LEU A 85 -16.97 2.76 25.47
CA LEU A 85 -16.40 1.50 24.98
C LEU A 85 -17.41 0.85 24.02
N GLN A 86 -17.00 0.61 22.79
CA GLN A 86 -17.80 -0.08 21.76
C GLN A 86 -17.58 -1.59 21.83
#